data_AF-J3MIC3-F1
#
_entry.id   AF-J3MIC3-F1
#
_cell.length_a   1.000
_cell.length_b   1.000
_cell.length_c   1.000
_cell.angle_alpha   90.00
_cell.angle_beta   90.00
_cell.angle_gamma   90.00
#
_symmetry.space_group_name_H-M   'P 1'
#
loop_
_entity.id
_entity.type
_entity.pdbx_description
1 polymer ?
#
loop_
_entity_poly.entity_id
_entity_poly.type
_entity_poly.pdbx_seq_one_letter_code
_entity_poly.pdbx_strand_id
1 'polypeptide(L)'
;MASSSSRLACCLLVAAVLAVAMAATTCMAQNSREDFVNPHNAARAEVGVGPVRWDDAVAAYAQSYAEQRRGDCQLRHSDTGGKDGA
;
A
#
# COMPACT_ATOMS: atom_id res chain seq x y z
N MET A 1 19.91 -40.53 14.96
CA MET A 1 19.88 -40.03 13.56
C MET A 1 18.49 -39.58 13.09
N ALA A 2 17.38 -40.22 13.50
CA ALA A 2 16.02 -39.82 13.11
C ALA A 2 15.57 -38.38 13.51
N SER A 3 16.08 -37.85 14.63
CA SER A 3 15.69 -36.52 15.14
C SER A 3 16.23 -35.35 14.29
N SER A 4 17.42 -35.50 13.69
CA SER A 4 18.02 -34.44 12.87
C SER A 4 17.33 -34.33 11.49
N SER A 5 17.01 -35.48 10.89
CA SER A 5 16.26 -35.57 9.64
C SER A 5 14.84 -35.01 9.79
N SER A 6 14.19 -35.21 10.94
CA SER A 6 12.87 -34.65 11.24
C SER A 6 12.90 -33.12 11.38
N ARG A 7 13.94 -32.55 11.99
CA ARG A 7 14.13 -31.09 12.08
C ARG A 7 14.38 -30.47 10.71
N LEU A 8 15.24 -31.08 9.89
CA LEU A 8 15.51 -30.64 8.52
C LEU A 8 14.26 -30.66 7.64
N ALA A 9 13.46 -31.73 7.73
CA ALA A 9 12.19 -31.81 7.01
C ALA A 9 11.21 -30.70 7.46
N CYS A 10 11.11 -30.42 8.76
CA CYS A 10 10.28 -29.34 9.28
C CYS A 10 10.75 -27.96 8.80
N CYS A 11 12.06 -27.69 8.83
CA CYS A 11 12.63 -26.44 8.31
C CYS A 11 12.36 -26.25 6.80
N LEU A 12 12.49 -27.32 6.00
CA LEU A 12 12.18 -27.27 4.57
C LEU A 12 10.70 -27.01 4.31
N LEU A 13 9.81 -27.61 5.09
CA LEU A 13 8.37 -27.36 4.99
C LEU A 13 8.02 -25.91 5.36
N VAL A 14 8.59 -25.37 6.43
CA VAL A 14 8.38 -23.97 6.83
C VAL A 14 8.91 -23.02 5.75
N ALA A 15 10.11 -23.27 5.22
CA ALA A 15 10.68 -22.46 4.14
C ALA A 15 9.82 -22.50 2.87
N ALA A 16 9.27 -23.67 2.51
CA ALA A 16 8.37 -23.82 1.37
C ALA A 16 7.05 -23.04 1.57
N VAL A 17 6.46 -23.08 2.77
CA VAL A 17 5.24 -22.32 3.11
C VAL A 17 5.49 -20.82 3.02
N LEU A 18 6.62 -20.33 3.55
CA LEU A 18 6.98 -18.91 3.46
C LEU A 18 7.22 -18.47 2.01
N ALA A 19 7.89 -19.28 1.20
CA ALA A 19 8.12 -18.98 -0.22
C ALA A 19 6.81 -18.89 -1.01
N VAL A 20 5.85 -19.79 -0.75
CA VAL A 20 4.51 -19.76 -1.37
C VAL A 20 3.72 -18.52 -0.94
N ALA A 21 3.76 -18.15 0.34
CA ALA A 21 3.09 -16.95 0.87
C ALA A 21 3.65 -15.65 0.26
N MET A 22 4.98 -15.57 0.11
CA MET A 22 5.67 -14.43 -0.51
C MET A 22 5.34 -14.30 -2.00
N ALA A 23 5.19 -15.42 -2.72
CA ALA A 23 4.79 -15.40 -4.13
C ALA A 23 3.34 -14.91 -4.32
N ALA A 24 2.43 -15.28 -3.41
CA ALA A 24 1.01 -14.89 -3.45
C ALA A 24 0.74 -13.43 -3.09
N THR A 25 1.69 -12.72 -2.48
CA THR A 25 1.51 -11.36 -1.95
C THR A 25 2.04 -10.25 -2.85
N THR A 26 2.67 -10.58 -3.99
CA THR A 26 3.25 -9.59 -4.91
C THR A 26 2.25 -8.57 -5.49
N CYS A 27 0.94 -8.84 -5.43
CA CYS A 27 -0.11 -7.97 -5.94
C CYS A 27 -0.86 -7.16 -4.86
N MET A 28 -0.57 -7.37 -3.57
CA MET A 28 -1.14 -6.58 -2.49
C MET A 28 -0.26 -5.35 -2.26
N ALA A 29 -0.57 -4.27 -2.96
CA ALA A 29 -0.02 -2.97 -2.63
C ALA A 29 -0.45 -2.58 -1.20
N GLN A 30 0.48 -2.04 -0.41
CA GLN A 30 0.16 -1.44 0.87
C GLN A 30 -0.73 -0.21 0.61
N ASN A 31 -1.92 -0.19 1.21
CA ASN A 31 -2.95 0.84 0.98
C ASN A 31 -3.55 1.30 2.32
N SER A 32 -2.74 1.33 3.38
CA SER A 32 -3.12 1.96 4.65
C SER A 32 -3.08 3.48 4.50
N ARG A 33 -3.73 4.20 5.42
CA ARG A 33 -3.75 5.67 5.41
C ARG A 33 -2.33 6.22 5.57
N GLU A 34 -1.57 5.57 6.44
CA GLU A 34 -0.20 5.89 6.82
C GLU A 34 0.77 5.80 5.63
N ASP A 35 0.53 4.87 4.70
CA ASP A 35 1.33 4.72 3.48
C ASP A 35 1.27 5.97 2.58
N PHE A 36 0.22 6.79 2.73
CA PHE A 36 0.09 8.06 2.02
C PHE A 36 0.56 9.24 2.88
N VAL A 37 0.03 9.41 4.10
CA VAL A 37 0.29 10.65 4.86
C VAL A 37 1.70 10.76 5.42
N ASN A 38 2.33 9.65 5.80
CA ASN A 38 3.66 9.67 6.41
C ASN A 38 4.75 10.18 5.45
N PRO A 39 4.91 9.64 4.22
CA PRO A 39 5.92 10.14 3.29
C PRO A 39 5.67 11.60 2.88
N HIS A 40 4.41 12.01 2.73
CA HIS A 40 4.08 13.42 2.47
C HIS A 40 4.51 14.32 3.63
N ASN A 41 4.21 13.93 4.87
CA ASN A 41 4.59 14.70 6.04
C ASN A 41 6.11 14.73 6.27
N ALA A 42 6.83 13.67 5.91
CA ALA A 42 8.30 13.68 5.92
C ALA A 42 8.86 14.72 4.94
N ALA A 43 8.39 14.73 3.69
CA ALA A 43 8.80 15.72 2.69
C ALA A 43 8.39 17.16 3.07
N ARG A 44 7.21 17.34 3.66
CA ARG A 44 6.74 18.64 4.17
C ARG A 44 7.61 19.16 5.31
N ALA A 45 8.02 18.28 6.23
CA ALA A 45 8.92 18.63 7.32
C ALA A 45 10.30 19.06 6.81
N GLU A 46 10.83 18.42 5.76
CA GLU A 46 12.12 18.76 5.15
C GLU A 46 12.15 20.22 4.62
N VAL A 47 11.00 20.72 4.16
CA VAL A 47 10.87 22.10 3.66
C VAL A 47 10.21 23.05 4.67
N GLY A 48 10.02 22.63 5.92
CA GLY A 48 9.52 23.48 7.00
C GLY A 48 8.04 23.89 6.89
N VAL A 49 7.21 23.16 6.16
CA VAL A 49 5.76 23.40 6.11
C VAL A 49 5.00 22.45 7.04
N GLY A 50 3.91 22.92 7.65
CA GLY A 50 3.14 22.13 8.62
C GLY A 50 2.58 20.82 8.04
N PRO A 51 2.33 19.77 8.84
CA PRO A 51 1.86 18.49 8.34
C PRO A 51 0.42 18.55 7.80
N VAL A 52 0.07 17.58 6.95
CA VAL A 52 -1.32 17.28 6.58
C VAL A 52 -1.84 16.09 7.39
N ARG A 53 -3.16 15.98 7.50
CA ARG A 53 -3.85 14.85 8.11
C ARG A 53 -4.65 14.10 7.07
N TRP A 54 -4.92 12.83 7.34
CA TRP A 54 -5.88 12.06 6.55
C TRP A 54 -7.27 12.70 6.64
N ASP A 55 -7.98 12.69 5.52
CA ASP A 55 -9.36 13.12 5.42
C ASP A 55 -10.16 12.05 4.65
N ASP A 56 -11.22 11.54 5.28
CA ASP A 56 -12.00 10.43 4.72
C ASP A 56 -12.84 10.85 3.49
N ALA A 57 -13.20 12.13 3.37
CA ALA A 57 -13.90 12.63 2.18
C ALA A 57 -12.96 12.70 0.98
N VAL A 58 -11.73 13.20 1.18
CA VAL A 58 -10.68 13.19 0.15
C VAL A 58 -10.33 11.76 -0.28
N ALA A 59 -10.26 10.84 0.67
CA ALA A 59 -10.00 9.43 0.38
C ALA A 59 -11.11 8.78 -0.47
N ALA A 60 -12.37 9.00 -0.09
CA ALA A 60 -13.51 8.50 -0.85
C ALA A 60 -13.54 9.06 -2.28
N TYR A 61 -13.26 10.37 -2.42
CA TYR A 61 -13.13 11.00 -3.72
C TYR A 61 -12.03 10.35 -4.56
N ALA A 62 -10.81 10.24 -4.02
CA ALA A 62 -9.67 9.67 -4.72
C ALA A 62 -9.92 8.22 -5.17
N GLN A 63 -10.54 7.41 -4.31
CA GLN A 63 -10.94 6.04 -4.66
C GLN A 63 -11.96 6.03 -5.81
N SER A 64 -13.02 6.85 -5.74
CA SER A 64 -14.03 6.93 -6.80
C SER A 64 -13.44 7.33 -8.15
N TYR A 65 -12.43 8.20 -8.16
CA TYR A 65 -11.74 8.60 -9.38
C TYR A 65 -10.83 7.49 -9.91
N ALA A 66 -10.07 6.82 -9.03
CA ALA A 66 -9.25 5.68 -9.41
C ALA A 66 -10.08 4.54 -10.03
N GLU A 67 -11.27 4.28 -9.49
CA GLU A 67 -12.22 3.29 -10.04
C GLU A 67 -12.68 3.65 -11.47
N GLN A 68 -12.87 4.93 -11.78
CA GLN A 68 -13.19 5.40 -13.14
C GLN A 68 -12.02 5.19 -14.12
N ARG A 69 -10.77 5.32 -13.67
CA ARG A 69 -9.57 5.14 -14.49
C ARG A 69 -9.11 3.70 -14.61
N ARG A 70 -9.55 2.80 -13.73
CA ARG A 70 -9.11 1.38 -13.70
C ARG A 70 -9.32 0.65 -15.03
N GLY A 71 -10.32 1.04 -15.83
CA GLY A 71 -10.63 0.39 -17.10
C GLY A 71 -9.65 0.73 -18.24
N ASP A 72 -9.08 1.94 -18.25
CA ASP A 72 -8.22 2.41 -19.34
C ASP A 72 -6.79 2.75 -18.91
N CYS A 73 -6.54 2.78 -17.59
CA CYS A 73 -5.26 3.03 -16.94
C CYS A 73 -4.55 4.32 -17.40
N GLN A 74 -5.25 5.28 -18.02
CA GLN A 74 -4.56 6.49 -18.49
C GLN A 74 -4.40 7.48 -17.34
N LEU A 75 -3.20 8.05 -17.24
CA LEU A 75 -2.82 9.09 -16.28
C LEU A 75 -3.46 10.44 -16.66
N ARG A 76 -4.75 10.58 -16.38
CA ARG A 76 -5.50 11.84 -16.54
C ARG A 76 -5.82 12.40 -15.17
N HIS A 77 -5.80 13.73 -15.05
CA HIS A 77 -6.22 14.43 -13.84
C HIS A 77 -7.74 14.52 -13.75
N SER A 78 -8.27 14.58 -12.53
CA SER A 78 -9.68 14.85 -12.29
C SER A 78 -9.96 16.35 -12.42
N ASP A 79 -11.01 16.71 -13.14
CA ASP A 79 -11.31 18.11 -13.48
C ASP A 79 -12.03 18.89 -12.35
N THR A 80 -12.09 18.37 -11.12
CA THR A 80 -12.84 19.01 -10.02
C THR A 80 -12.08 20.16 -9.37
N GLY A 81 -10.77 20.30 -9.56
CA GLY A 81 -10.00 21.44 -9.04
C GLY A 81 -9.89 21.51 -7.50
N GLY A 82 -10.00 20.37 -6.80
CA GLY A 82 -9.74 20.29 -5.35
C GLY A 82 -10.85 20.82 -4.44
N LYS A 83 -12.08 20.95 -4.94
CA LYS A 83 -13.23 21.51 -4.20
C LYS A 83 -13.75 20.62 -3.07
N ASP A 84 -13.25 19.40 -2.99
CA ASP A 84 -13.84 18.30 -2.23
C ASP A 84 -13.07 18.00 -0.93
N GLY A 85 -12.05 18.81 -0.61
CA GLY A 85 -11.12 18.59 0.51
C GLY A 85 -11.03 19.74 1.53
N ALA A 86 -12.10 20.52 1.71
CA ALA A 86 -12.19 21.60 2.70
C ALA A 86 -13.03 21.19 3.93
#